data_AF-A0A9E3AX77-F1
#
_entry.id   AF-A0A9E3AX77-F1
#
_cell.length_a   1.000
_cell.length_b   1.000
_cell.length_c   1.000
_cell.angle_alpha   90.00
_cell.angle_beta   90.00
_cell.angle_gamma   90.00
#
_symmetry.space_group_name_H-M   'P 1'
#
loop_
_entity.id
_entity.type
_entity.pdbx_description
1 polymer ?
#
loop_
_entity_poly.entity_id
_entity_poly.type
_entity_poly.pdbx_seq_one_letter_code
_entity_poly.pdbx_strand_id
1 'polypeptide(L)'
;MIRYVDELGLFLLPFALFFLFLALSGREVFAPEHWRGARGWLAIAGVALAIAGLVTETLRLERHDGVYRPAHMENGRLVPGSFDAPVAKP
;
A
#
# COMPACT_ATOMS: atom_id res chain seq x y z
N MET A 1 15.57 2.20 -3.03
CA MET A 1 15.07 2.51 -4.39
C MET A 1 14.21 1.40 -5.00
N ILE A 2 14.38 0.12 -4.60
CA ILE A 2 13.66 -1.03 -5.20
C ILE A 2 12.18 -1.14 -4.75
N ARG A 3 11.85 -0.73 -3.52
CA ARG A 3 10.49 -0.88 -2.93
C ARG A 3 9.35 -0.30 -3.79
N TYR A 4 9.56 0.87 -4.38
CA TYR A 4 8.54 1.54 -5.19
C TYR A 4 8.18 0.80 -6.47
N VAL A 5 9.08 -0.03 -7.00
CA VAL A 5 8.83 -0.78 -8.25
C VAL A 5 7.85 -1.91 -8.01
N ASP A 6 7.89 -2.56 -6.85
CA ASP A 6 6.97 -3.64 -6.48
C ASP A 6 5.54 -3.10 -6.27
N GLU A 7 5.42 -1.95 -5.61
CA GLU A 7 4.14 -1.29 -5.33
C GLU A 7 3.48 -0.76 -6.62
N LEU A 8 4.27 -0.13 -7.50
CA LEU A 8 3.80 0.26 -8.85
C LEU A 8 3.45 -0.95 -9.71
N GLY A 9 4.24 -2.03 -9.63
CA GLY A 9 3.98 -3.26 -10.35
C GLY A 9 2.64 -3.89 -9.96
N LEU A 10 2.34 -3.97 -8.66
CA LEU A 10 1.06 -4.47 -8.15
C LEU A 10 -0.12 -3.59 -8.58
N PHE A 11 0.06 -2.27 -8.59
CA PHE A 11 -0.96 -1.34 -9.07
C PHE A 11 -1.24 -1.49 -10.57
N LEU A 12 -0.20 -1.66 -11.38
CA LEU A 12 -0.32 -1.80 -12.84
C LEU A 12 -0.73 -3.21 -13.28
N LEU A 13 -0.59 -4.22 -12.42
CA LEU A 13 -0.89 -5.62 -12.71
C LEU A 13 -2.28 -5.85 -13.36
N PRO A 14 -3.41 -5.34 -12.83
CA PRO A 14 -4.72 -5.55 -13.46
C PRO A 14 -4.81 -4.94 -14.86
N PHE A 15 -4.15 -3.80 -15.08
CA PHE A 15 -4.10 -3.15 -16.39
C PHE A 15 -3.27 -3.96 -17.36
N ALA A 16 -2.10 -4.45 -16.95
CA ALA A 16 -1.22 -5.29 -17.76
C ALA A 16 -1.89 -6.61 -18.16
N LEU A 17 -2.56 -7.28 -17.21
CA LEU A 17 -3.31 -8.52 -17.46
C LEU A 17 -4.45 -8.31 -18.46
N PHE A 18 -5.21 -7.21 -18.32
CA PHE A 18 -6.29 -6.90 -19.25
C PHE A 18 -5.78 -6.52 -20.64
N PHE A 19 -4.66 -5.79 -20.71
CA PHE A 19 -4.00 -5.45 -21.98
C PHE A 19 -3.54 -6.72 -22.70
N LEU A 20 -2.95 -7.67 -21.97
CA LEU A 20 -2.55 -8.97 -22.49
C LEU A 20 -3.76 -9.78 -22.96
N PHE A 21 -4.86 -9.79 -22.20
CA PHE A 21 -6.10 -10.45 -22.59
C PHE A 21 -6.68 -9.90 -23.90
N LEU A 22 -6.71 -8.57 -24.08
CA LEU A 22 -7.16 -7.93 -25.32
C LEU A 22 -6.27 -8.30 -26.51
N ALA A 23 -4.96 -8.25 -26.32
CA ALA A 23 -3.98 -8.60 -27.35
C ALA A 23 -4.11 -10.07 -27.79
N LEU A 24 -4.27 -10.99 -26.84
CA LEU A 24 -4.49 -12.42 -27.12
C LEU A 24 -5.86 -12.70 -27.75
N SER A 25 -6.85 -11.87 -27.48
CA SER A 25 -8.19 -11.99 -28.09
C SER A 25 -8.25 -11.45 -29.52
N GLY A 26 -7.13 -10.98 -30.09
CA GLY A 26 -7.07 -10.41 -31.44
C GLY A 26 -7.87 -9.12 -31.60
N ARG A 27 -8.19 -8.45 -30.48
CA ARG A 27 -8.93 -7.18 -30.48
C ARG A 27 -7.96 -6.03 -30.57
N GLU A 28 -8.34 -5.00 -31.33
CA GLU A 28 -7.68 -3.70 -31.35
C GLU A 28 -7.59 -3.16 -29.92
N VAL A 29 -6.38 -3.17 -29.35
CA VAL A 29 -6.15 -2.85 -27.93
C VAL A 29 -6.38 -1.36 -27.65
N PHE A 30 -6.26 -0.50 -28.66
CA PHE A 30 -6.50 0.95 -28.51
C PHE A 30 -7.92 1.38 -28.91
N ALA A 31 -8.76 0.45 -29.41
CA ALA A 31 -10.13 0.78 -29.81
C ALA A 31 -11.04 0.93 -28.58
N PRO A 32 -11.64 2.12 -28.33
CA PRO A 32 -12.40 2.42 -27.12
C PRO A 32 -13.65 1.54 -26.89
N GLU A 33 -14.15 0.89 -27.94
CA GLU A 33 -15.28 -0.03 -27.94
C GLU A 33 -15.00 -1.28 -27.10
N HIS A 34 -13.77 -1.81 -27.19
CA HIS A 34 -13.37 -3.02 -26.46
C HIS A 34 -13.16 -2.80 -24.96
N TRP A 35 -12.98 -1.54 -24.56
CA TRP A 35 -12.85 -1.12 -23.17
C TRP A 35 -14.20 -0.81 -22.51
N ARG A 36 -15.27 -0.69 -23.31
CA ARG A 36 -16.61 -0.38 -22.84
C ARG A 36 -17.16 -1.59 -22.08
N GLY A 37 -17.46 -1.43 -20.79
CA GLY A 37 -17.87 -2.50 -19.87
C GLY A 37 -16.76 -2.99 -18.93
N ALA A 38 -15.53 -3.14 -19.42
CA ALA A 38 -14.40 -3.58 -18.59
C ALA A 38 -13.79 -2.46 -17.73
N ARG A 39 -13.78 -1.21 -18.23
CA ARG A 39 -13.16 -0.05 -17.55
C ARG A 39 -13.61 0.13 -16.09
N GLY A 40 -14.90 -0.06 -15.81
CA GLY A 40 -15.43 0.06 -14.45
C GLY A 40 -14.87 -1.03 -13.53
N TRP A 41 -14.82 -2.28 -14.00
CA TRP A 41 -14.26 -3.41 -13.26
C TRP A 41 -12.75 -3.27 -13.04
N LEU A 42 -12.01 -2.76 -14.02
CA LEU A 42 -10.58 -2.44 -13.88
C LEU A 42 -10.34 -1.38 -12.81
N ALA A 43 -11.15 -0.32 -12.79
CA ALA A 43 -11.07 0.69 -11.75
C ALA A 43 -11.36 0.10 -10.36
N ILE A 44 -12.41 -0.72 -10.23
CA ILE A 44 -12.76 -1.42 -8.99
C ILE A 44 -11.61 -2.34 -8.55
N ALA A 45 -11.03 -3.10 -9.47
CA ALA A 45 -9.90 -3.99 -9.18
C ALA A 45 -8.66 -3.20 -8.70
N GLY A 46 -8.35 -2.08 -9.34
CA GLY A 46 -7.25 -1.19 -8.91
C GLY A 46 -7.48 -0.62 -7.50
N VAL A 47 -8.71 -0.17 -7.21
CA VAL A 47 -9.08 0.31 -5.87
C VAL A 47 -8.99 -0.82 -4.84
N ALA A 48 -9.48 -2.02 -5.16
CA ALA A 48 -9.41 -3.17 -4.27
C ALA A 48 -7.95 -3.56 -3.93
N LEU A 49 -7.05 -3.55 -4.93
CA LEU A 49 -5.62 -3.81 -4.73
C LEU A 49 -4.96 -2.73 -3.88
N ALA A 50 -5.30 -1.45 -4.09
CA ALA A 50 -4.79 -0.35 -3.27
C ALA A 50 -5.22 -0.51 -1.80
N ILE A 51 -6.50 -0.83 -1.55
CA ILE A 51 -7.00 -1.12 -0.20
C ILE A 51 -6.27 -2.32 0.40
N ALA A 52 -6.08 -3.41 -0.35
CA ALA A 52 -5.38 -4.59 0.13
C ALA A 52 -3.91 -4.28 0.51
N GLY A 53 -3.23 -3.42 -0.26
CA GLY A 53 -1.88 -2.93 0.06
C GLY A 53 -1.85 -2.16 1.38
N LEU A 54 -2.78 -1.21 1.56
CA LEU A 54 -2.91 -0.45 2.81
C LEU A 54 -3.20 -1.35 4.01
N VAL A 55 -4.14 -2.29 3.87
CA VAL A 55 -4.46 -3.26 4.92
C VAL A 55 -3.23 -4.09 5.27
N THR A 56 -2.53 -4.61 4.28
CA THR A 56 -1.31 -5.42 4.49
C THR A 56 -0.24 -4.61 5.24
N GLU A 57 -0.04 -3.35 4.89
CA GLU A 57 0.91 -2.49 5.59
C GLU A 57 0.47 -2.23 7.04
N THR A 58 -0.80 -1.92 7.27
CA THR A 58 -1.31 -1.68 8.64
C THR A 58 -1.22 -2.91 9.55
N LEU A 59 -1.28 -4.12 8.98
CA LEU A 59 -1.10 -5.38 9.71
C LEU A 59 0.38 -5.67 10.01
N ARG A 60 1.30 -5.13 9.21
CA ARG A 60 2.75 -5.27 9.41
C ARG A 60 3.35 -4.20 10.30
N LEU A 61 2.63 -3.10 10.54
CA LEU A 61 3.08 -2.06 11.46
C LEU A 61 3.27 -2.66 12.86
N GLU A 62 4.50 -2.66 13.34
CA GLU A 62 4.81 -2.86 14.76
C GLU A 62 4.19 -1.69 15.54
N ARG A 63 3.06 -1.96 16.18
CA ARG A 63 2.41 -0.99 17.05
C ARG A 63 3.28 -0.82 18.29
N HIS A 64 3.82 0.37 18.46
CA HIS A 64 4.44 0.75 19.72
C HIS A 64 3.30 1.07 20.68
N ASP A 65 2.84 0.05 21.41
CA ASP A 65 1.75 0.16 22.40
C ASP A 65 2.17 0.95 23.67
N GLY A 66 3.41 1.47 23.69
CA GLY A 66 3.96 2.28 24.76
C GLY A 66 3.49 3.72 24.75
N VAL A 67 3.38 4.32 25.94
CA VAL A 67 3.16 5.78 26.07
C VAL A 67 4.37 6.50 25.46
N TYR A 68 4.12 7.44 24.55
CA TYR A 68 5.17 8.29 24.00
C TYR A 68 5.69 9.24 25.08
N ARG A 69 6.97 9.14 25.42
CA ARG A 69 7.68 10.17 26.20
C ARG A 69 8.33 11.17 25.25
N PRO A 70 7.92 12.45 25.31
CA PRO A 70 8.56 13.48 24.51
C PRO A 70 10.01 13.71 24.96
N ALA A 71 10.80 14.26 24.04
CA ALA A 71 12.16 14.69 24.35
C ALA A 71 12.11 15.75 25.46
N HIS A 72 12.94 15.58 26.48
CA HIS A 72 13.00 16.48 27.63
C HIS A 72 14.45 16.69 28.05
N MET A 73 14.67 17.77 28.82
CA MET A 73 15.97 18.08 29.38
C MET A 73 16.06 17.53 30.80
N GLU A 74 17.02 16.65 31.07
CA GLU A 74 17.37 16.21 32.42
C GLU A 74 18.79 16.66 32.76
N ASN A 75 18.95 17.43 33.85
CA ASN A 75 20.26 17.87 34.35
C ASN A 75 21.14 18.55 33.26
N GLY A 76 20.52 19.33 32.38
CA GLY A 76 21.19 20.04 31.28
C GLY A 76 21.60 19.15 30.10
N ARG A 77 21.18 17.87 30.08
CA ARG A 77 21.35 16.97 28.93
C ARG A 77 20.00 16.73 28.26
N LEU A 78 20.00 16.75 26.93
CA LEU A 78 18.84 16.44 26.12
C LEU A 78 18.64 14.93 26.07
N VAL A 79 17.52 14.45 26.60
CA VAL A 79 17.07 13.06 26.52
C VAL A 79 16.15 12.93 25.29
N PRO A 80 16.48 12.08 24.29
CA PRO A 80 15.64 11.85 23.13
C PRO A 80 14.28 11.26 23.52
N GLY A 81 13.24 11.59 22.75
CA GLY A 81 11.93 10.99 22.95
C GLY A 81 11.95 9.49 22.67
N SER A 82 11.25 8.71 23.49
CA SER A 82 11.16 7.26 23.38
C SER A 82 9.74 6.79 23.63
N PHE A 83 9.36 5.67 23.03
CA PHE A 83 8.15 4.95 23.44
C PHE A 83 8.50 4.07 24.64
N ASP A 84 7.72 4.16 25.72
CA ASP A 84 7.91 3.27 26.87
C ASP A 84 7.72 1.80 26.47
N ALA A 85 8.43 0.88 27.12
CA ALA A 85 8.20 -0.55 26.93
C ALA A 85 6.72 -0.88 27.29
N PRO A 86 6.06 -1.80 26.55
CA PRO A 86 4.68 -2.16 26.84
C PRO A 86 4.56 -2.61 28.29
N VAL A 87 3.61 -2.01 29.03
CA VAL A 87 3.35 -2.38 30.43
C VAL A 87 2.95 -3.85 30.44
N ALA A 88 3.78 -4.71 31.02
CA ALA A 88 3.42 -6.10 31.25
C ALA A 88 2.13 -6.12 32.09
N LYS A 89 1.05 -6.62 31.50
CA LYS A 89 -0.23 -6.73 32.17
C LYS A 89 -0.07 -7.71 33.36
N PRO A 90 -0.52 -7.35 34.57
CA PRO A 90 -0.46 -8.24 35.72
C PRO A 90 -1.35 -9.48 35.54
#